data_AF-A0A7Y3XM11-F1
#
_entry.id   AF-A0A7Y3XM11-F1
#
_cell.length_a   1.000
_cell.length_b   1.000
_cell.length_c   1.000
_cell.angle_alpha   90.00
_cell.angle_beta   90.00
_cell.angle_gamma   90.00
#
_symmetry.space_group_name_H-M   'P 1'
#
loop_
_entity.id
_entity.type
_entity.pdbx_description
1 polymer ?
#
loop_
_entity_poly.entity_id
_entity_poly.type
_entity_poly.pdbx_seq_one_letter_code
_entity_poly.pdbx_strand_id
1 'polypeptide(L)'
;MTKAENLIQSQENLETQIPVKSFFGLQYSLYSLNLVLLCMVILLGMLSVGLYSFSTKKKSPTQDPKTTIPEMTHYLENSVLGSMMSNPDKNGNQNFDIISSKNIFSAGRKEWVTKPKVPKIPPKSKNKIERTRVPPKPPRKIILYGIIMADKVKKAMINNPKVGVRDKKTLYIEEGEDVEGYKVKSIEKDKIILDWQGNEMVLKLYTGSDDRNNSQSESVPNVKGRPNGR
;
A
#
# COMPACT_ATOMS: atom_id res chain seq x y z
N MET A 1 26.29 -11.69 -82.47
CA MET A 1 26.95 -12.77 -81.72
C MET A 1 27.89 -12.12 -80.73
N THR A 2 27.38 -11.97 -79.50
CA THR A 2 27.46 -10.71 -78.76
C THR A 2 27.95 -10.97 -77.34
N LYS A 3 28.75 -10.01 -76.88
CA LYS A 3 29.46 -9.78 -75.60
C LYS A 3 28.70 -10.06 -74.28
N ALA A 4 27.50 -10.64 -74.32
CA ALA A 4 26.62 -10.88 -73.18
C ALA A 4 26.81 -12.27 -72.53
N GLU A 5 27.40 -13.25 -73.22
CA GLU A 5 27.57 -14.61 -72.67
C GLU A 5 28.76 -14.72 -71.70
N ASN A 6 29.72 -13.80 -71.76
CA ASN A 6 30.92 -13.84 -70.91
C ASN A 6 30.74 -13.25 -69.49
N LEU A 7 29.55 -12.74 -69.16
CA LEU A 7 29.25 -12.18 -67.83
C LEU A 7 28.54 -13.18 -66.91
N ILE A 8 27.98 -14.27 -67.44
CA ILE A 8 27.28 -15.28 -66.63
C ILE A 8 28.27 -16.29 -66.05
N GLN A 9 29.39 -16.54 -66.73
CA GLN A 9 30.38 -17.54 -66.30
C GLN A 9 31.34 -17.06 -65.20
N SER A 10 31.31 -15.77 -64.84
CA SER A 10 32.14 -15.21 -63.76
C SER A 10 31.44 -15.16 -62.39
N GLN A 11 30.16 -15.57 -62.30
CA GLN A 11 29.39 -15.53 -61.04
C GLN A 11 29.33 -16.88 -60.31
N GLU A 12 29.75 -17.98 -60.93
CA GLU A 12 29.58 -19.33 -60.35
C GLU A 12 30.78 -19.82 -59.51
N ASN A 13 31.86 -19.04 -59.42
CA ASN A 13 33.10 -19.44 -58.74
C ASN A 13 33.37 -18.67 -57.42
N LEU A 14 32.29 -18.29 -56.74
CA LEU A 14 32.29 -17.76 -55.37
C LEU A 14 31.74 -18.80 -54.39
N GLU A 15 32.07 -20.08 -54.61
CA GLU A 15 32.05 -21.08 -53.54
C GLU A 15 33.03 -20.62 -52.46
N THR A 16 32.47 -19.90 -51.50
CA THR A 16 33.10 -19.50 -50.25
C THR A 16 33.63 -20.76 -49.58
N GLN A 17 34.94 -21.00 -49.75
CA GLN A 17 35.70 -21.84 -48.83
C GLN A 17 35.62 -21.18 -47.46
N ILE A 18 34.59 -21.51 -46.68
CA ILE A 18 34.53 -21.17 -45.26
C ILE A 18 35.61 -22.04 -44.62
N PRO A 19 36.71 -21.45 -44.09
CA PRO A 19 37.74 -22.25 -43.45
C PRO A 19 37.13 -22.92 -42.22
N VAL A 20 36.97 -24.24 -42.27
CA VAL A 20 36.41 -25.09 -41.21
C VAL A 20 37.39 -25.25 -40.04
N LYS A 21 38.08 -24.17 -39.63
CA LYS A 21 39.11 -24.18 -38.58
C LYS A 21 38.55 -23.99 -37.16
N SER A 22 37.23 -23.88 -36.94
CA SER A 22 36.68 -23.48 -35.64
C SER A 22 35.93 -24.56 -34.84
N PHE A 23 35.89 -25.82 -35.28
CA PHE A 23 35.12 -26.84 -34.55
C PHE A 23 35.71 -27.20 -33.17
N PHE A 24 37.04 -27.13 -33.00
CA PHE A 24 37.68 -27.35 -31.68
C PHE A 24 37.48 -26.19 -30.70
N GLY A 25 37.19 -24.97 -31.18
CA GLY A 25 37.01 -23.79 -30.32
C GLY A 25 35.69 -23.76 -29.55
N LEU A 26 34.66 -24.45 -30.05
CA LEU A 26 33.32 -24.39 -29.46
C LEU A 26 33.25 -25.07 -28.09
N GLN A 27 33.95 -26.18 -27.88
CA GLN A 27 33.99 -26.85 -26.58
C GLN A 27 34.64 -25.96 -25.52
N TYR A 28 35.79 -25.35 -25.83
CA TYR A 28 36.45 -24.38 -24.93
C TYR A 28 35.60 -23.11 -24.71
N SER A 29 34.83 -22.68 -25.71
CA SER A 29 33.93 -21.53 -25.57
C SER A 29 32.79 -21.78 -24.57
N LEU A 30 32.25 -22.99 -24.52
CA LEU A 30 31.21 -23.36 -23.55
C LEU A 30 31.76 -23.42 -22.11
N TYR A 31 32.95 -24.00 -21.92
CA TYR A 31 33.59 -24.03 -20.61
C TYR A 31 33.96 -22.64 -20.10
N SER A 32 34.47 -21.76 -20.97
CA SER A 32 34.79 -20.37 -20.59
C SER A 32 33.53 -19.57 -20.26
N LEU A 33 32.44 -19.73 -21.01
CA LEU A 33 31.15 -19.11 -20.70
C LEU A 33 30.62 -19.55 -19.32
N ASN A 34 30.67 -20.85 -19.03
CA ASN A 34 30.26 -21.39 -17.74
C ASN A 34 31.15 -20.88 -16.59
N LEU A 35 32.45 -20.72 -16.81
CA LEU A 35 33.37 -20.17 -15.83
C LEU A 35 33.06 -18.70 -15.51
N VAL A 36 32.75 -17.89 -16.52
CA VAL A 36 32.32 -16.49 -16.33
C VAL A 36 31.01 -16.42 -15.57
N LEU A 37 30.06 -17.30 -15.90
CA LEU A 37 28.77 -17.39 -15.19
C LEU A 37 28.98 -17.76 -13.70
N LEU A 38 29.84 -18.73 -13.41
CA LEU A 38 30.19 -19.12 -12.05
C LEU A 38 30.81 -17.96 -11.26
N CYS A 39 31.74 -17.22 -11.87
CA CYS A 39 32.36 -16.05 -11.24
C CYS A 39 31.32 -14.96 -10.92
N MET A 40 30.37 -14.71 -11.83
CA MET A 40 29.26 -13.79 -11.62
C MET A 40 28.41 -14.20 -10.42
N VAL A 41 28.01 -15.47 -10.32
CA VAL A 41 27.20 -15.97 -9.20
C VAL A 41 27.93 -15.82 -7.86
N ILE A 42 29.23 -16.11 -7.82
CA ILE A 42 30.05 -15.95 -6.60
C ILE A 42 30.13 -14.46 -6.19
N LEU A 43 30.35 -13.55 -7.15
CA LEU A 43 30.39 -12.11 -6.89
C LEU A 43 29.04 -11.57 -6.37
N LEU A 44 27.93 -12.00 -6.95
CA LEU A 44 26.59 -11.64 -6.46
C LEU A 44 26.33 -12.20 -5.06
N GLY A 45 26.77 -13.43 -4.77
CA GLY A 45 26.71 -14.02 -3.44
C GLY A 45 27.47 -13.20 -2.40
N MET A 46 28.70 -12.82 -2.71
CA MET A 46 29.53 -11.96 -1.85
C MET A 46 28.89 -10.58 -1.61
N LEU A 47 28.35 -9.95 -2.66
CA LEU A 47 27.63 -8.67 -2.54
C LEU A 47 26.38 -8.78 -1.65
N SER A 48 25.61 -9.85 -1.81
CA SER A 48 24.41 -10.11 -1.01
C SER A 48 24.74 -10.26 0.48
N VAL A 49 25.76 -11.07 0.80
CA VAL A 49 26.25 -11.25 2.18
C VAL A 49 26.82 -9.93 2.74
N GLY A 50 27.51 -9.15 1.91
CA GLY A 50 28.04 -7.83 2.29
C GLY A 50 26.93 -6.84 2.65
N LEU A 51 25.89 -6.73 1.83
CA LEU A 51 24.72 -5.89 2.09
C LEU A 51 23.96 -6.32 3.34
N TYR A 52 23.78 -7.63 3.53
CA TYR A 52 23.15 -8.17 4.73
C TYR A 52 23.94 -7.83 6.01
N SER A 53 25.27 -8.01 5.96
CA SER A 53 26.16 -7.72 7.09
C SER A 53 26.24 -6.23 7.40
N PHE A 54 26.12 -5.36 6.40
CA PHE A 54 26.08 -3.91 6.61
C PHE A 54 24.76 -3.45 7.23
N SER A 55 23.63 -4.04 6.83
CA SER A 55 22.31 -3.70 7.35
C SER A 55 22.17 -3.99 8.85
N THR A 56 22.76 -5.09 9.32
CA THR A 56 22.66 -5.53 10.73
C THR A 56 23.49 -4.71 11.71
N LYS A 57 24.46 -3.91 11.26
CA LYS A 57 25.34 -3.10 12.13
C LYS A 57 24.80 -1.72 12.50
N LYS A 58 23.65 -1.31 11.95
CA LYS A 58 22.97 -0.07 12.37
C LYS A 58 22.18 -0.33 13.66
N LYS A 59 22.91 -0.52 14.78
CA LYS A 59 22.33 -0.37 16.11
C LYS A 59 21.88 1.08 16.23
N SER A 60 20.58 1.27 16.37
CA SER A 60 19.97 2.54 16.75
C SER A 60 20.73 3.12 17.94
N PRO A 61 21.12 4.40 17.92
CA PRO A 61 21.62 5.05 19.11
C PRO A 61 20.49 4.99 20.14
N THR A 62 20.71 4.22 21.19
CA THR A 62 19.94 4.30 22.43
C THR A 62 20.00 5.74 22.88
N GLN A 63 18.98 6.53 22.55
CA GLN A 63 18.70 7.74 23.30
C GLN A 63 18.25 7.26 24.67
N ASP A 64 19.11 7.44 25.66
CA ASP A 64 18.74 7.30 27.07
C ASP A 64 17.54 8.23 27.34
N PRO A 65 16.34 7.71 27.67
CA PRO A 65 15.32 8.56 28.25
C PRO A 65 15.78 8.89 29.67
N LYS A 66 16.35 10.08 29.85
CA LYS A 66 16.54 10.70 31.16
C LYS A 66 15.15 11.06 31.73
N THR A 67 14.38 10.05 32.10
CA THR A 67 13.16 10.19 32.88
C THR A 67 13.56 10.11 34.35
N THR A 68 13.58 11.27 34.98
CA THR A 68 13.64 11.40 36.44
C THR A 68 12.34 10.79 36.98
N ILE A 69 12.42 9.57 37.51
CA ILE A 69 11.34 8.93 38.27
C ILE A 69 11.59 9.24 39.74
N PRO A 70 10.64 9.83 40.48
CA PRO A 70 10.69 9.81 41.94
C PRO A 70 10.44 8.39 42.44
N GLU A 71 11.46 7.91 43.14
CA GLU A 71 11.46 6.86 44.14
C GLU A 71 10.11 6.69 44.87
N MET A 72 9.47 5.54 44.69
CA MET A 72 8.62 4.97 45.73
C MET A 72 8.83 3.46 45.75
N THR A 73 9.74 3.09 46.63
CA THR A 73 10.01 1.74 47.11
C THR A 73 8.76 1.20 47.81
N HIS A 74 8.24 0.06 47.37
CA HIS A 74 7.68 -0.95 48.28
C HIS A 74 7.85 -2.33 47.66
N TYR A 75 8.23 -3.24 48.53
CA TYR A 75 8.96 -4.49 48.30
C TYR A 75 8.08 -5.64 47.76
N LEU A 76 8.80 -6.59 47.13
CA LEU A 76 8.61 -8.05 47.10
C LEU A 76 7.43 -8.62 47.92
N GLU A 77 6.78 -9.67 47.41
CA GLU A 77 7.01 -11.04 47.90
C GLU A 77 6.09 -12.05 47.20
N ASN A 78 6.61 -13.27 47.11
CA ASN A 78 6.11 -14.39 46.31
C ASN A 78 4.82 -15.01 46.87
N SER A 79 4.22 -15.89 46.05
CA SER A 79 3.53 -17.11 46.48
C SER A 79 2.22 -16.95 47.26
N VAL A 80 1.07 -17.23 46.61
CA VAL A 80 0.17 -18.31 47.03
C VAL A 80 -0.60 -18.83 45.82
N LEU A 81 -0.11 -19.93 45.27
CA LEU A 81 -0.92 -20.92 44.59
C LEU A 81 -1.78 -21.61 45.67
N GLY A 82 -3.10 -21.46 45.63
CA GLY A 82 -4.04 -22.28 46.41
C GLY A 82 -4.94 -21.54 47.39
N SER A 83 -6.15 -21.20 46.94
CA SER A 83 -7.37 -21.13 47.75
C SER A 83 -8.56 -21.04 46.78
N MET A 84 -9.09 -22.19 46.34
CA MET A 84 -10.37 -22.72 46.81
C MET A 84 -11.55 -21.74 46.68
N MET A 85 -12.42 -22.07 45.71
CA MET A 85 -13.87 -22.17 45.85
C MET A 85 -14.47 -21.53 47.12
N SER A 86 -15.17 -20.41 46.97
CA SER A 86 -16.54 -20.24 47.49
C SER A 86 -17.15 -18.92 47.00
N ASN A 87 -18.46 -18.96 46.78
CA ASN A 87 -19.41 -17.89 46.49
C ASN A 87 -19.48 -17.28 45.07
N PRO A 88 -20.57 -17.56 44.32
CA PRO A 88 -21.04 -16.63 43.31
C PRO A 88 -21.71 -15.46 44.05
N ASP A 89 -20.97 -14.37 44.20
CA ASP A 89 -21.53 -13.11 44.68
C ASP A 89 -22.66 -12.67 43.74
N LYS A 90 -23.84 -12.50 44.34
CA LYS A 90 -25.11 -12.05 43.74
C LYS A 90 -25.07 -10.58 43.27
N ASN A 91 -23.93 -10.04 42.87
CA ASN A 91 -23.82 -8.64 42.49
C ASN A 91 -22.81 -8.34 41.37
N GLY A 92 -22.46 -9.35 40.57
CA GLY A 92 -21.72 -9.16 39.33
C GLY A 92 -22.67 -9.20 38.14
N ASN A 93 -22.59 -8.19 37.27
CA ASN A 93 -22.90 -8.26 35.84
C ASN A 93 -24.22 -7.67 35.31
N GLN A 94 -24.58 -6.44 35.71
CA GLN A 94 -25.53 -5.62 34.94
C GLN A 94 -25.05 -5.33 33.49
N ASN A 95 -23.75 -5.46 33.22
CA ASN A 95 -23.19 -5.19 31.88
C ASN A 95 -23.44 -6.30 30.86
N PHE A 96 -23.75 -7.52 31.31
CA PHE A 96 -24.04 -8.63 30.41
C PHE A 96 -25.52 -8.69 30.03
N ASP A 97 -26.38 -7.97 30.76
CA ASP A 97 -27.81 -7.90 30.52
C ASP A 97 -28.15 -7.12 29.23
N ILE A 98 -27.30 -6.16 28.84
CA ILE A 98 -27.42 -5.40 27.59
C ILE A 98 -27.08 -6.29 26.37
N ILE A 99 -26.20 -7.29 26.55
CA ILE A 99 -25.78 -8.20 25.49
C ILE A 99 -26.77 -9.35 25.35
N SER A 100 -27.28 -9.89 26.46
CA SER A 100 -28.31 -10.93 26.47
C SER A 100 -29.66 -10.42 25.93
N SER A 101 -30.06 -9.19 26.25
CA SER A 101 -31.30 -8.57 25.77
C SER A 101 -31.31 -8.26 24.26
N LYS A 102 -30.14 -8.23 23.60
CA LYS A 102 -30.00 -8.03 22.14
C LYS A 102 -29.62 -9.30 21.39
N ASN A 103 -29.90 -10.48 21.94
CA ASN A 103 -29.60 -11.75 21.28
C ASN A 103 -30.42 -11.95 19.99
N ILE A 104 -29.75 -11.74 18.86
CA ILE A 104 -30.25 -11.97 17.49
C ILE A 104 -30.60 -13.44 17.19
N PHE A 105 -30.26 -14.37 18.07
CA PHE A 105 -30.51 -15.81 17.94
C PHE A 105 -31.60 -16.34 18.88
N SER A 106 -32.41 -15.48 19.51
CA SER A 106 -33.53 -15.94 20.36
C SER A 106 -34.53 -16.76 19.55
N ALA A 107 -34.93 -17.93 20.07
CA ALA A 107 -35.82 -18.88 19.38
C ALA A 107 -37.22 -18.30 19.02
N GLY A 108 -37.63 -17.19 19.62
CA GLY A 108 -38.90 -16.51 19.35
C GLY A 108 -38.88 -15.53 18.17
N ARG A 109 -37.86 -15.54 17.30
CA ARG A 109 -37.77 -14.58 16.20
C ARG A 109 -38.84 -14.86 15.15
N LYS A 110 -39.84 -13.99 15.09
CA LYS A 110 -40.78 -13.91 13.97
C LYS A 110 -40.00 -13.59 12.70
N GLU A 111 -40.25 -14.37 11.67
CA GLU A 111 -39.59 -14.32 10.36
C GLU A 111 -39.54 -12.89 9.80
N TRP A 112 -38.41 -12.54 9.18
CA TRP A 112 -38.19 -11.21 8.62
C TRP A 112 -39.00 -11.05 7.33
N VAL A 113 -40.26 -10.65 7.44
CA VAL A 113 -41.12 -10.38 6.29
C VAL A 113 -40.82 -9.00 5.71
N THR A 114 -39.67 -8.82 5.07
CA THR A 114 -39.48 -7.69 4.14
C THR A 114 -40.30 -7.95 2.90
N LYS A 115 -41.53 -7.43 2.87
CA LYS A 115 -42.25 -7.25 1.60
C LYS A 115 -41.49 -6.16 0.82
N PRO A 116 -40.86 -6.46 -0.32
CA PRO A 116 -40.22 -5.43 -1.13
C PRO A 116 -41.31 -4.50 -1.67
N LYS A 117 -41.34 -3.26 -1.20
CA LYS A 117 -42.16 -2.20 -1.79
C LYS A 117 -41.50 -1.80 -3.11
N VAL A 118 -41.91 -2.46 -4.20
CA VAL A 118 -41.48 -2.11 -5.56
C VAL A 118 -41.99 -0.70 -5.87
N PRO A 119 -41.13 0.31 -6.06
CA PRO A 119 -41.57 1.62 -6.49
C PRO A 119 -42.10 1.52 -7.93
N LYS A 120 -43.35 1.96 -8.16
CA LYS A 120 -43.92 2.16 -9.50
C LYS A 120 -43.07 3.21 -10.23
N ILE A 121 -42.34 2.80 -11.26
CA ILE A 121 -41.56 3.68 -12.14
C ILE A 121 -42.52 4.31 -13.16
N PRO A 122 -42.66 5.64 -13.24
CA PRO A 122 -43.40 6.28 -14.33
C PRO A 122 -42.58 6.24 -15.65
N PRO A 123 -43.25 6.18 -16.82
CA PRO A 123 -42.60 6.02 -18.12
C PRO A 123 -41.76 7.24 -18.50
N LYS A 124 -40.51 6.97 -18.93
CA LYS A 124 -39.49 7.94 -19.31
C LYS A 124 -39.90 8.75 -20.55
N SER A 125 -40.01 10.08 -20.39
CA SER A 125 -39.95 11.01 -21.52
C SER A 125 -38.51 11.10 -22.05
N LYS A 126 -38.34 10.84 -23.34
CA LYS A 126 -37.09 11.05 -24.07
C LYS A 126 -36.79 12.55 -24.11
N ASN A 127 -35.79 13.02 -23.37
CA ASN A 127 -35.03 14.22 -23.73
C ASN A 127 -33.70 14.30 -22.96
N LYS A 128 -32.66 14.57 -23.74
CA LYS A 128 -31.31 15.03 -23.35
C LYS A 128 -30.43 14.03 -22.58
N ILE A 129 -29.37 13.59 -23.26
CA ILE A 129 -28.20 12.90 -22.69
C ILE A 129 -27.46 13.92 -21.81
N GLU A 130 -27.98 14.15 -20.62
CA GLU A 130 -27.20 14.68 -19.52
C GLU A 130 -26.49 13.45 -18.94
N ARG A 131 -25.17 13.38 -19.12
CA ARG A 131 -24.32 12.34 -18.55
C ARG A 131 -24.64 12.27 -17.07
N THR A 132 -25.45 11.28 -16.69
CA THR A 132 -25.83 11.02 -15.32
C THR A 132 -24.53 10.73 -14.60
N ARG A 133 -23.98 11.76 -13.94
CA ARG A 133 -22.86 11.62 -13.03
C ARG A 133 -23.37 10.67 -11.98
N VAL A 134 -22.93 9.41 -12.08
CA VAL A 134 -23.12 8.43 -11.02
C VAL A 134 -22.74 9.14 -9.73
N PRO A 135 -23.61 9.18 -8.70
CA PRO A 135 -23.28 9.85 -7.46
C PRO A 135 -21.94 9.32 -7.00
N PRO A 136 -20.94 10.19 -6.76
CA PRO A 136 -19.61 9.74 -6.38
C PRO A 136 -19.77 8.86 -5.14
N LYS A 137 -19.16 7.67 -5.19
CA LYS A 137 -19.13 6.77 -4.05
C LYS A 137 -18.63 7.57 -2.82
N PRO A 138 -19.18 7.31 -1.63
CA PRO A 138 -18.75 8.00 -0.44
C PRO A 138 -17.22 7.88 -0.31
N PRO A 139 -16.52 8.98 0.03
CA PRO A 139 -15.07 9.00 0.12
C PRO A 139 -14.61 7.92 1.08
N ARG A 140 -13.77 7.00 0.60
CA ARG A 140 -13.16 5.99 1.47
C ARG A 140 -12.16 6.67 2.38
N LYS A 141 -12.13 6.25 3.64
CA LYS A 141 -11.17 6.75 4.63
C LYS A 141 -9.75 6.39 4.20
N ILE A 142 -8.93 7.41 3.92
CA ILE A 142 -7.51 7.25 3.63
C ILE A 142 -6.72 7.49 4.91
N ILE A 143 -5.72 6.65 5.17
CA ILE A 143 -4.81 6.77 6.32
C ILE A 143 -3.39 6.83 5.78
N LEU A 144 -2.64 7.84 6.22
CA LEU A 144 -1.22 8.01 5.90
C LEU A 144 -0.37 7.28 6.93
N TYR A 145 0.35 6.24 6.50
CA TYR A 145 1.20 5.44 7.37
C TYR A 145 2.65 5.92 7.41
N GLY A 146 3.15 6.50 6.31
CA GLY A 146 4.54 6.88 6.20
C GLY A 146 4.81 7.75 5.00
N ILE A 147 5.90 8.52 5.06
CA ILE A 147 6.39 9.33 3.96
C ILE A 147 7.88 9.02 3.77
N ILE A 148 8.26 8.77 2.54
CA ILE A 148 9.64 8.53 2.13
C ILE A 148 10.05 9.72 1.27
N MET A 149 10.98 10.53 1.78
CA MET A 149 11.62 11.60 1.02
C MET A 149 13.08 11.21 0.79
N ALA A 150 13.44 10.98 -0.47
CA ALA A 150 14.80 10.65 -0.87
C ALA A 150 15.19 11.54 -2.06
N ASP A 151 16.05 12.53 -1.80
CA ASP A 151 16.53 13.52 -2.77
C ASP A 151 15.43 14.15 -3.63
N LYS A 152 15.20 13.60 -4.83
CA LYS A 152 14.22 14.08 -5.82
C LYS A 152 12.92 13.28 -5.83
N VAL A 153 12.84 12.21 -5.06
CA VAL A 153 11.71 11.29 -5.03
C VAL A 153 10.95 11.45 -3.72
N LYS A 154 9.68 11.80 -3.81
CA LYS A 154 8.75 11.85 -2.69
C LYS A 154 7.68 10.80 -2.90
N LYS A 155 7.56 9.87 -1.95
CA LYS A 155 6.55 8.82 -1.95
C LYS A 155 5.82 8.83 -0.62
N ALA A 156 4.50 8.71 -0.65
CA ALA A 156 3.69 8.51 0.54
C ALA A 156 3.12 7.09 0.57
N MET A 157 3.09 6.47 1.74
CA MET A 157 2.51 5.15 1.97
C MET A 157 1.13 5.33 2.60
N ILE A 158 0.10 5.00 1.85
CA ILE A 158 -1.30 5.10 2.27
C ILE A 158 -1.95 3.72 2.40
N ASN A 159 -3.07 3.62 3.12
CA ASN A 159 -3.92 2.44 3.00
C ASN A 159 -4.46 2.33 1.57
N ASN A 160 -4.54 1.12 1.04
CA ASN A 160 -5.06 0.92 -0.31
C ASN A 160 -6.60 0.99 -0.27
N PRO A 161 -7.24 1.99 -0.90
CA PRO A 161 -8.69 2.17 -0.82
C PRO A 161 -9.44 1.14 -1.68
N LYS A 162 -8.78 0.49 -2.65
CA LYS A 162 -9.36 -0.50 -3.58
C LYS A 162 -9.53 -1.89 -2.98
N VAL A 163 -8.97 -2.17 -1.80
CA VAL A 163 -8.80 -3.54 -1.30
C VAL A 163 -10.14 -4.19 -0.94
N GLY A 164 -10.45 -5.26 -1.68
CA GLY A 164 -11.12 -6.44 -1.12
C GLY A 164 -10.08 -7.37 -0.48
N VAL A 165 -10.51 -8.21 0.46
CA VAL A 165 -9.75 -9.01 1.47
C VAL A 165 -8.39 -9.64 1.06
N ARG A 166 -8.05 -9.73 -0.23
CA ARG A 166 -6.86 -10.44 -0.75
C ARG A 166 -5.67 -9.56 -1.15
N ASP A 167 -5.86 -8.25 -1.34
CA ASP A 167 -4.81 -7.37 -1.86
C ASP A 167 -3.97 -6.71 -0.76
N LYS A 168 -2.76 -6.24 -1.14
CA LYS A 168 -1.84 -5.52 -0.25
C LYS A 168 -2.55 -4.35 0.42
N LYS A 169 -2.49 -4.31 1.76
CA LYS A 169 -3.18 -3.31 2.61
C LYS A 169 -2.67 -1.88 2.42
N THR A 170 -1.45 -1.73 1.92
CA THR A 170 -0.77 -0.43 1.73
C THR A 170 -0.36 -0.22 0.29
N LEU A 171 -0.40 1.04 -0.15
CA LEU A 171 -0.04 1.50 -1.49
C LEU A 171 0.97 2.67 -1.37
N TYR A 172 1.96 2.71 -2.25
CA TYR A 172 2.88 3.84 -2.38
C TYR A 172 2.40 4.74 -3.51
N ILE A 173 2.35 6.05 -3.25
CA ILE A 173 1.86 7.06 -4.17
C ILE A 173 2.87 8.20 -4.34
N GLU A 174 2.92 8.79 -5.54
CA GLU A 174 3.77 9.95 -5.86
C GLU A 174 2.94 11.24 -6.04
N GLU A 175 3.61 12.39 -6.05
CA GLU A 175 2.97 13.67 -6.36
C GLU A 175 2.37 13.64 -7.78
N GLY A 176 1.11 14.05 -7.93
CA GLY A 176 0.38 14.04 -9.20
C GLY A 176 -0.36 12.75 -9.53
N GLU A 177 -0.21 11.68 -8.74
CA GLU A 177 -0.94 10.42 -8.94
C GLU A 177 -2.41 10.53 -8.52
N ASP A 178 -3.30 9.81 -9.23
CA ASP A 178 -4.73 9.75 -8.96
C ASP A 178 -5.12 8.40 -8.31
N VAL A 179 -5.63 8.44 -7.09
CA VAL A 179 -6.06 7.26 -6.33
C VAL A 179 -7.52 7.37 -5.96
N GLU A 180 -8.37 6.51 -6.52
CA GLU A 180 -9.83 6.49 -6.26
C GLU A 180 -10.53 7.86 -6.38
N GLY A 181 -10.03 8.73 -7.26
CA GLY A 181 -10.58 10.07 -7.48
C GLY A 181 -10.00 11.14 -6.57
N TYR A 182 -9.03 10.81 -5.72
CA TYR A 182 -8.17 11.76 -5.04
C TYR A 182 -6.92 12.03 -5.89
N LYS A 183 -6.62 13.29 -6.17
CA LYS A 183 -5.38 13.71 -6.80
C LYS A 183 -4.38 14.16 -5.74
N VAL A 184 -3.17 13.61 -5.76
CA VAL A 184 -2.09 14.03 -4.84
C VAL A 184 -1.53 15.37 -5.31
N LYS A 185 -1.74 16.45 -4.54
CA LYS A 185 -1.21 17.79 -4.86
C LYS A 185 0.22 17.97 -4.39
N SER A 186 0.50 17.68 -3.12
CA SER A 186 1.83 17.78 -2.54
C SER A 186 2.05 16.76 -1.45
N ILE A 187 3.31 16.32 -1.34
CA ILE A 187 3.80 15.48 -0.26
C ILE A 187 4.78 16.32 0.57
N GLU A 188 4.42 16.58 1.82
CA GLU A 188 5.26 17.25 2.80
C GLU A 188 5.83 16.23 3.80
N LYS A 189 6.61 16.68 4.80
CA LYS A 189 7.31 15.80 5.74
C LYS A 189 6.37 14.99 6.65
N ASP A 190 5.28 15.61 7.09
CA ASP A 190 4.37 15.05 8.11
C ASP A 190 2.90 14.99 7.64
N LYS A 191 2.62 15.50 6.43
CA LYS A 191 1.28 15.55 5.86
C LYS A 191 1.28 15.41 4.35
N ILE A 192 0.14 14.98 3.80
CA ILE A 192 -0.12 14.99 2.37
C ILE A 192 -1.36 15.82 2.08
N ILE A 193 -1.35 16.53 0.95
CA ILE A 193 -2.49 17.32 0.48
C ILE A 193 -3.11 16.58 -0.71
N LEU A 194 -4.36 16.15 -0.54
CA LEU A 194 -5.15 15.51 -1.56
C LEU A 194 -6.24 16.46 -2.05
N ASP A 195 -6.55 16.43 -3.34
CA ASP A 195 -7.68 17.13 -3.93
C ASP A 195 -8.74 16.12 -4.34
N TRP A 196 -9.95 16.28 -3.81
CA TRP A 196 -11.12 15.51 -4.20
C TRP A 196 -12.19 16.43 -4.74
N GLN A 197 -12.38 16.41 -6.07
CA GLN A 197 -13.39 17.22 -6.76
C GLN A 197 -13.31 18.73 -6.46
N GLY A 198 -12.11 19.26 -6.21
CA GLY A 198 -11.89 20.67 -5.87
C GLY A 198 -11.88 20.97 -4.37
N ASN A 199 -12.09 19.96 -3.52
CA ASN A 199 -11.94 20.07 -2.08
C ASN A 199 -10.58 19.55 -1.64
N GLU A 200 -9.80 20.40 -1.00
CA GLU A 200 -8.51 20.02 -0.44
C GLU A 200 -8.68 19.34 0.91
N MET A 201 -8.04 18.19 1.05
CA MET A 201 -7.97 17.40 2.28
C MET A 201 -6.52 17.24 2.70
N VAL A 202 -6.25 17.59 3.95
CA VAL A 202 -4.94 17.43 4.57
C VAL A 202 -4.95 16.17 5.43
N LEU A 203 -4.08 15.22 5.12
CA LEU A 203 -3.90 13.99 5.89
C LEU A 203 -2.59 14.08 6.65
N LYS A 204 -2.64 13.89 7.97
CA LYS A 204 -1.47 13.84 8.86
C LYS A 204 -0.98 12.40 9.02
N LEU A 205 0.31 12.26 9.31
CA LEU A 205 0.94 10.97 9.59
C LEU A 205 0.29 10.30 10.81
N TYR A 206 0.00 9.00 10.70
CA TYR A 206 -0.59 8.23 11.79
C TYR A 206 0.43 7.98 12.92
N THR A 207 0.17 8.52 14.11
CA THR A 207 1.07 8.45 15.28
C THR A 207 0.76 7.33 16.27
N GLY A 208 -0.22 6.46 16.01
CA GLY A 208 -0.53 5.29 16.84
C GLY A 208 -1.09 5.58 18.25
N SER A 209 -0.93 6.80 18.75
CA SER A 209 -1.69 7.34 19.89
C SER A 209 -3.13 7.54 19.43
N ASP A 210 -4.08 6.94 20.15
CA ASP A 210 -5.50 6.81 19.82
C ASP A 210 -6.22 8.18 19.68
N ASP A 211 -5.96 8.92 18.61
CA ASP A 211 -6.87 9.96 18.11
C ASP A 211 -7.93 9.28 17.22
N ARG A 212 -8.71 8.35 17.79
CA ARG A 212 -9.82 7.68 17.09
C ARG A 212 -10.88 8.65 16.56
N ASN A 213 -10.84 9.92 16.98
CA ASN A 213 -11.75 10.97 16.55
C ASN A 213 -11.15 12.00 15.56
N ASN A 214 -9.83 12.02 15.29
CA ASN A 214 -9.22 13.14 14.55
C ASN A 214 -8.73 12.81 13.14
N SER A 215 -9.20 11.70 12.54
CA SER A 215 -9.08 11.48 11.09
C SER A 215 -10.17 12.22 10.29
N GLN A 216 -10.88 13.17 10.93
CA GLN A 216 -11.71 14.10 10.17
C GLN A 216 -10.76 14.93 9.33
N SER A 217 -10.78 14.65 8.02
CA SER A 217 -10.32 15.55 6.97
C SER A 217 -10.81 16.95 7.31
N GLU A 218 -9.92 17.78 7.83
CA GLU A 218 -10.18 19.19 8.08
C GLU A 218 -10.27 19.82 6.68
N SER A 219 -11.48 19.81 6.12
CA SER A 219 -11.77 20.46 4.85
C SER A 219 -11.60 21.94 5.07
N VAL A 220 -10.46 22.49 4.68
CA VAL A 220 -10.19 23.92 4.79
C VAL A 220 -11.24 24.64 3.93
N PRO A 221 -12.14 25.45 4.51
CA PRO A 221 -13.11 26.18 3.72
C PRO A 221 -12.36 27.19 2.84
N ASN A 222 -12.58 27.08 1.54
CA ASN A 222 -12.05 27.96 0.51
C ASN A 222 -12.57 29.40 0.77
N VAL A 223 -11.78 30.23 1.47
CA VAL A 223 -12.10 31.63 1.73
C VAL A 223 -11.94 32.42 0.43
N LYS A 224 -13.05 32.50 -0.31
CA LYS A 224 -13.20 33.34 -1.48
C LYS A 224 -13.04 34.81 -1.06
N GLY A 225 -12.03 35.47 -1.63
CA GLY A 225 -11.60 36.81 -1.27
C GLY A 225 -12.73 37.84 -1.20
N ARG A 226 -12.71 38.65 -0.14
CA ARG A 226 -13.45 39.92 -0.07
C ARG A 226 -12.80 40.93 -1.03
N PRO A 227 -13.54 41.53 -1.97
CA PRO A 227 -13.07 42.73 -2.63
C PRO A 227 -13.16 43.90 -1.63
N ASN A 228 -12.01 44.51 -1.33
CA ASN A 228 -11.98 45.81 -0.66
C ASN A 228 -12.45 46.87 -1.67
N GLY A 229 -13.70 47.31 -1.52
CA GLY A 229 -14.18 48.53 -2.15
C GLY A 229 -13.69 49.73 -1.37
N ARG A 230 -12.97 50.63 -2.05
CA ARG A 230 -12.78 52.03 -1.66
C ARG A 230 -14.01 52.84 -2.05
#